data_AF-A0A372YRI5-F1
#
_entry.id   AF-A0A372YRI5-F1
#
_cell.length_a   1.000
_cell.length_b   1.000
_cell.length_c   1.000
_cell.angle_alpha   90.00
_cell.angle_beta   90.00
_cell.angle_gamma   90.00
#
_symmetry.space_group_name_H-M   'P 1'
#
loop_
_entity.id
_entity.type
_entity.pdbx_description
1 polymer ?
#
loop_
_entity_poly.entity_id
_entity_poly.type
_entity_poly.pdbx_seq_one_letter_code
_entity_poly.pdbx_strand_id
1 'polypeptide(L)'
;MLKKILRKIDERFSLYAMAKIIGVLIILFLLMQTQRIWGNWMSIAYSVLQPFLYGFALAYIMNPLVLYMKAKGLNKNFSILLLWIIILVILVILIVLLLPMLYAKINEFISSLIQGVQWISFKIKEIGNLKDFSLVNSLTDNIIKLLEAYDDWMPGLVSSLPSWMSTILDYVTNILFTIIIAIYMLFDFDRMKGYVKKAFHLFIPNSDIYLHEIDENVTVYLKSMALLILIRFVEYCAFYYCVGHHDWLIIGIISALGAVIPYIGGTVANAIGILTGLTLPSSNLAALIIGIIVLSNVDNYVISPIVHEKRSALGPLITLFAVFAGGVIGNVVGIMVSVPLVIAIKTTSELYQQRHEHSTFNQAMKTEIDDTPST
;
A
#
# COMPACT_ATOMS: atom_id res chain seq x y z
N MET A 1 48.21 -15.03 25.33
CA MET A 1 46.74 -15.16 25.14
C MET A 1 46.32 -14.98 23.69
N LEU A 2 46.77 -13.91 22.99
CA LEU A 2 46.52 -13.67 21.57
C LEU A 2 46.88 -14.84 20.62
N LYS A 3 48.06 -15.46 20.81
CA LYS A 3 48.50 -16.63 20.00
C LYS A 3 47.58 -17.86 20.14
N LYS A 4 46.92 -18.04 21.29
CA LYS A 4 45.99 -19.16 21.53
C LYS A 4 44.62 -18.91 20.90
N ILE A 5 44.22 -17.64 20.77
CA ILE A 5 42.99 -17.21 20.08
C ILE A 5 43.19 -17.26 18.56
N LEU A 6 44.33 -16.78 18.06
CA LEU A 6 44.69 -16.84 16.64
C LEU A 6 44.80 -18.29 16.14
N ARG A 7 45.42 -19.20 16.91
CA ARG A 7 45.51 -20.62 16.52
C ARG A 7 44.16 -21.34 16.50
N LYS A 8 43.20 -20.89 17.32
CA LYS A 8 41.82 -21.44 17.37
C LYS A 8 40.94 -20.93 16.22
N ILE A 9 41.28 -19.78 15.65
CA ILE A 9 40.67 -19.23 14.43
C ILE A 9 41.26 -19.95 13.20
N ASP A 10 42.57 -20.18 13.17
CA ASP A 10 43.28 -20.83 12.06
C ASP A 10 42.92 -22.33 11.87
N GLU A 11 42.68 -23.07 12.96
CA GLU A 11 42.28 -24.49 12.90
C GLU A 11 40.80 -24.72 12.49
N ARG A 12 39.93 -23.68 12.53
CA ARG A 12 38.51 -23.77 12.10
C ARG A 12 38.16 -22.96 10.87
N PHE A 13 39.01 -22.02 10.43
CA PHE A 13 38.97 -21.44 9.08
C PHE A 13 39.58 -22.43 8.08
N SER A 14 39.02 -23.64 8.08
CA SER A 14 39.34 -24.70 7.14
C SER A 14 39.20 -24.16 5.71
N LEU A 15 40.14 -24.50 4.82
CA LEU A 15 40.02 -24.37 3.36
C LEU A 15 38.61 -24.65 2.84
N TYR A 16 37.88 -25.54 3.51
CA TYR A 16 36.48 -25.86 3.25
C TYR A 16 35.50 -24.69 3.45
N ALA A 17 35.69 -23.85 4.47
CA ALA A 17 34.88 -22.65 4.69
C ALA A 17 35.16 -21.59 3.61
N MET A 18 36.42 -21.40 3.23
CA MET A 18 36.80 -20.49 2.14
C MET A 18 36.27 -21.00 0.78
N ALA A 19 36.36 -22.31 0.51
CA ALA A 19 35.79 -22.92 -0.69
C ALA A 19 34.27 -22.77 -0.76
N LYS A 20 33.55 -22.89 0.37
CA LYS A 20 32.11 -22.62 0.43
C LYS A 20 31.78 -21.16 0.14
N ILE A 21 32.52 -20.22 0.73
CA ILE A 21 32.32 -18.79 0.49
C ILE A 21 32.59 -18.47 -0.99
N ILE A 22 33.69 -18.96 -1.55
CA ILE A 22 34.03 -18.79 -2.96
C ILE A 22 32.96 -19.43 -3.86
N GLY A 23 32.49 -20.63 -3.52
CA GLY A 23 31.40 -21.30 -4.25
C GLY A 23 30.10 -20.50 -4.22
N VAL A 24 29.70 -19.96 -3.07
CA VAL A 24 28.51 -19.09 -2.94
C VAL A 24 28.69 -17.81 -3.75
N LEU A 25 29.87 -17.18 -3.70
CA LEU A 25 30.16 -15.97 -4.47
C LEU A 25 30.17 -16.24 -5.99
N ILE A 26 30.67 -17.40 -6.43
CA ILE A 26 30.60 -17.82 -7.84
C ILE A 26 29.16 -18.06 -8.27
N ILE A 27 28.34 -18.72 -7.43
CA ILE A 27 26.91 -18.91 -7.72
C ILE A 27 26.21 -17.54 -7.83
N LEU A 28 26.46 -16.62 -6.90
CA LEU A 28 25.91 -15.26 -6.95
C LEU A 28 26.37 -14.50 -8.20
N PHE A 29 27.65 -14.62 -8.56
CA PHE A 29 28.22 -14.02 -9.77
C PHE A 29 27.57 -14.58 -11.04
N LEU A 30 27.41 -15.90 -11.14
CA LEU A 30 26.73 -16.54 -12.27
C LEU A 30 25.25 -16.17 -12.35
N LEU A 31 24.56 -16.02 -11.21
CA LEU A 31 23.18 -15.53 -11.16
C LEU A 31 23.08 -14.08 -11.65
N MET A 32 24.00 -13.20 -11.23
CA MET A 32 24.06 -11.82 -11.73
C MET A 32 24.32 -11.79 -13.24
N GLN A 33 25.22 -12.64 -13.74
CA GLN A 33 25.57 -12.63 -15.16
C GLN A 33 24.50 -13.26 -16.07
N THR A 34 23.72 -14.21 -15.54
CA THR A 34 22.57 -14.80 -16.23
C THR A 34 21.25 -14.05 -15.98
N GLN A 35 21.29 -12.93 -15.26
CA GLN A 35 20.12 -12.10 -14.93
C GLN A 35 19.34 -11.66 -16.17
N ARG A 36 19.99 -11.48 -17.32
CA ARG A 36 19.28 -11.11 -18.57
C ARG A 36 18.31 -12.21 -19.06
N ILE A 37 18.64 -13.47 -18.81
CA ILE A 37 17.79 -14.61 -19.21
C ILE A 37 16.70 -14.82 -18.16
N TRP A 38 17.08 -14.99 -16.90
CA TRP A 38 16.11 -15.20 -15.82
C TRP A 38 15.22 -13.98 -15.58
N GLY A 39 15.75 -12.77 -15.72
CA GLY A 39 15.02 -11.51 -15.54
C GLY A 39 13.91 -11.30 -16.57
N ASN A 40 14.12 -11.70 -17.83
CA ASN A 40 13.06 -11.64 -18.84
C ASN A 40 11.92 -12.62 -18.54
N TRP A 41 12.25 -13.88 -18.20
CA TRP A 41 11.23 -14.87 -17.83
C TRP A 41 10.48 -14.49 -16.54
N MET A 42 11.21 -13.98 -15.54
CA MET A 42 10.63 -13.49 -14.29
C MET A 42 9.68 -12.32 -14.54
N SER A 43 10.06 -11.38 -15.42
CA SER A 43 9.24 -10.23 -15.80
C SER A 43 7.97 -10.65 -16.54
N ILE A 44 8.06 -11.61 -17.47
CA ILE A 44 6.89 -12.16 -18.18
C ILE A 44 5.97 -12.89 -17.21
N ALA A 45 6.52 -13.77 -16.36
CA ALA A 45 5.74 -14.49 -15.36
C ALA A 45 5.04 -13.53 -14.40
N TYR A 46 5.76 -12.49 -13.94
CA TYR A 46 5.20 -11.44 -13.09
C TYR A 46 4.06 -10.69 -13.78
N SER A 47 4.25 -10.28 -15.04
CA SER A 47 3.23 -9.57 -15.83
C SER A 47 1.97 -10.41 -16.04
N VAL A 48 2.12 -11.71 -16.27
CA VAL A 48 0.98 -12.64 -16.38
C VAL A 48 0.29 -12.87 -15.03
N LEU A 49 1.04 -12.87 -13.93
CA LEU A 49 0.49 -13.07 -12.57
C LEU A 49 -0.20 -11.82 -12.00
N GLN A 50 0.20 -10.61 -12.41
CA GLN A 50 -0.38 -9.35 -11.90
C GLN A 50 -1.91 -9.31 -11.89
N PRO A 51 -2.63 -9.55 -13.01
CA PRO A 51 -4.08 -9.48 -13.00
C PRO A 51 -4.73 -10.56 -12.11
N PHE A 52 -4.03 -11.68 -11.86
CA PHE A 52 -4.49 -12.69 -10.89
C PHE A 52 -4.30 -12.23 -9.44
N LEU A 53 -3.20 -11.54 -9.13
CA LEU A 53 -2.97 -10.98 -7.79
C LEU A 53 -3.98 -9.87 -7.49
N TYR A 54 -4.19 -8.94 -8.42
CA TYR A 54 -5.21 -7.91 -8.28
C TYR A 54 -6.61 -8.51 -8.22
N GLY A 55 -6.90 -9.49 -9.08
CA GLY A 55 -8.19 -10.17 -9.10
C GLY A 55 -8.48 -10.90 -7.79
N PHE A 56 -7.48 -11.56 -7.21
CA PHE A 56 -7.58 -12.23 -5.91
C PHE A 56 -7.83 -11.24 -4.78
N ALA A 57 -7.03 -10.16 -4.71
CA ALA A 57 -7.21 -9.12 -3.70
C ALA A 57 -8.62 -8.51 -3.78
N LEU A 58 -9.09 -8.19 -4.98
CA LEU A 58 -10.40 -7.60 -5.19
C LEU A 58 -11.52 -8.60 -4.83
N ALA A 59 -11.44 -9.86 -5.27
CA ALA A 59 -12.38 -10.91 -4.88
C ALA A 59 -12.43 -11.10 -3.35
N TYR A 60 -11.27 -11.03 -2.68
CA TYR A 60 -11.17 -11.16 -1.23
C TYR A 60 -11.87 -10.02 -0.49
N ILE A 61 -11.67 -8.77 -0.93
CA ILE A 61 -12.36 -7.58 -0.36
C ILE A 61 -13.88 -7.65 -0.61
N MET A 62 -14.29 -8.16 -1.77
CA MET A 62 -15.69 -8.24 -2.16
C MET A 62 -16.45 -9.41 -1.52
N ASN A 63 -15.77 -10.49 -1.15
CA ASN A 63 -16.42 -11.69 -0.60
C ASN A 63 -17.29 -11.42 0.65
N PRO A 64 -16.87 -10.62 1.64
CA PRO A 64 -17.74 -10.22 2.76
C PRO A 64 -19.06 -9.58 2.33
N LEU A 65 -19.07 -8.77 1.27
CA LEU A 65 -20.28 -8.14 0.74
C LEU A 65 -21.22 -9.19 0.13
N VAL A 66 -20.67 -10.16 -0.61
CA VAL A 66 -21.43 -11.30 -1.16
C VAL A 66 -22.02 -12.14 -0.03
N LEU A 67 -21.26 -12.43 1.03
CA LEU A 67 -21.74 -13.17 2.19
C LEU A 67 -22.86 -12.42 2.92
N TYR A 68 -22.76 -11.09 3.02
CA TYR A 68 -23.82 -10.25 3.59
C TYR A 68 -25.12 -10.31 2.77
N MET A 69 -25.03 -10.25 1.44
CA MET A 69 -26.18 -10.43 0.55
C MET A 69 -26.79 -11.84 0.67
N LYS A 70 -25.94 -12.87 0.77
CA LYS A 70 -26.38 -14.25 1.00
C LYS A 70 -27.11 -14.41 2.33
N ALA A 71 -26.62 -13.75 3.39
CA ALA A 71 -27.27 -13.74 4.70
C ALA A 71 -28.67 -13.09 4.67
N LYS A 72 -28.93 -12.19 3.72
CA LYS A 72 -30.27 -11.62 3.45
C LYS A 72 -31.17 -12.51 2.58
N GLY A 73 -30.75 -13.73 2.24
CA GLY A 73 -31.56 -14.71 1.50
C GLY A 73 -31.31 -14.74 -0.01
N LEU A 74 -30.33 -14.00 -0.53
CA LEU A 74 -29.97 -14.06 -1.96
C LEU A 74 -29.09 -15.29 -2.25
N ASN A 75 -29.30 -15.92 -3.41
CA ASN A 75 -28.43 -16.99 -3.88
C ASN A 75 -27.01 -16.46 -4.16
N LYS A 76 -25.97 -17.30 -3.97
CA LYS A 76 -24.56 -16.90 -4.14
C LYS A 76 -24.30 -16.28 -5.52
N ASN A 77 -24.70 -16.97 -6.58
CA ASN A 77 -24.45 -16.53 -7.96
C ASN A 77 -25.13 -15.18 -8.26
N PHE A 78 -26.36 -14.99 -7.78
CA PHE A 78 -27.08 -13.75 -7.94
C PHE A 78 -26.44 -12.60 -7.14
N SER A 79 -25.98 -12.89 -5.91
CA SER A 79 -25.26 -11.93 -5.08
C SER A 79 -23.98 -11.44 -5.75
N ILE A 80 -23.22 -12.35 -6.38
CA ILE A 80 -22.01 -12.01 -7.14
C ILE A 80 -22.35 -11.13 -8.34
N LEU A 81 -23.34 -11.52 -9.14
CA LEU A 81 -23.75 -10.77 -10.33
C LEU A 81 -24.26 -9.37 -9.96
N LEU A 82 -25.11 -9.28 -8.92
CA LEU A 82 -25.64 -8.01 -8.43
C LEU A 82 -24.53 -7.09 -7.91
N LEU A 83 -23.57 -7.63 -7.14
CA LEU A 83 -22.41 -6.88 -6.66
C LEU A 83 -21.64 -6.25 -7.81
N TRP A 84 -21.32 -7.04 -8.84
CA TRP A 84 -20.55 -6.55 -9.98
C TRP A 84 -21.29 -5.52 -10.82
N ILE A 85 -22.62 -5.66 -10.97
CA ILE A 85 -23.45 -4.63 -11.58
C ILE A 85 -23.38 -3.33 -10.77
N ILE A 86 -23.54 -3.39 -9.45
CA ILE A 86 -23.47 -2.21 -8.57
C ILE A 86 -22.10 -1.53 -8.70
N ILE A 87 -21.01 -2.30 -8.65
CA ILE A 87 -19.65 -1.78 -8.79
C ILE A 87 -19.45 -1.11 -10.16
N LEU A 88 -19.90 -1.76 -11.24
CA LEU A 88 -19.79 -1.22 -12.59
C LEU A 88 -20.57 0.09 -12.73
N VAL A 89 -21.79 0.15 -12.19
CA VAL A 89 -22.61 1.37 -12.18
C VAL A 89 -21.91 2.48 -11.40
N ILE A 90 -21.40 2.21 -10.20
CA ILE A 90 -20.65 3.19 -9.39
C ILE A 90 -19.42 3.68 -10.15
N LEU A 91 -18.68 2.77 -10.78
CA LEU A 91 -17.46 3.09 -11.53
C LEU A 91 -17.77 3.94 -12.77
N VAL A 92 -18.83 3.62 -13.51
CA VAL A 92 -19.29 4.43 -14.65
C VAL A 92 -19.72 5.82 -14.18
N ILE A 93 -20.49 5.93 -13.10
CA ILE A 93 -20.88 7.22 -12.51
C ILE A 93 -19.64 8.02 -12.11
N LEU A 94 -18.67 7.39 -11.46
CA LEU A 94 -17.43 8.02 -11.05
C LEU A 94 -16.64 8.50 -12.27
N ILE A 95 -16.47 7.69 -13.32
CA ILE A 95 -15.75 8.10 -14.53
C ILE A 95 -16.48 9.26 -15.24
N VAL A 96 -17.80 9.17 -15.42
CA VAL A 96 -18.57 10.17 -16.19
C VAL A 96 -18.66 11.50 -15.44
N LEU A 97 -18.77 11.50 -14.11
CA LEU A 97 -18.89 12.73 -13.32
C LEU A 97 -17.54 13.28 -12.87
N LEU A 98 -16.71 12.43 -12.28
CA LEU A 98 -15.49 12.86 -11.59
C LEU A 98 -14.36 13.17 -12.58
N LEU A 99 -14.21 12.40 -13.66
CA LEU A 99 -13.09 12.57 -14.59
C LEU A 99 -13.12 13.91 -15.34
N PRO A 100 -14.27 14.39 -15.90
CA PRO A 100 -14.34 15.72 -16.49
C PRO A 100 -14.10 16.84 -15.47
N MET A 101 -14.61 16.68 -14.24
CA MET A 101 -14.37 17.64 -13.16
C MET A 101 -12.88 17.72 -12.82
N LEU A 102 -12.19 16.58 -12.72
CA LEU A 102 -10.75 16.56 -12.48
C LEU A 102 -9.99 17.18 -13.65
N TYR A 103 -10.33 16.83 -14.88
CA TYR A 103 -9.67 17.37 -16.07
C TYR A 103 -9.73 18.90 -16.10
N ALA A 104 -10.91 19.48 -15.83
CA ALA A 104 -11.07 20.93 -15.75
C ALA A 104 -10.24 21.57 -14.62
N LYS A 105 -9.94 20.81 -13.55
CA LYS A 105 -9.23 21.29 -12.36
C LYS A 105 -7.72 21.03 -12.38
N ILE A 106 -7.19 20.22 -13.29
CA ILE A 106 -5.74 19.96 -13.38
C ILE A 106 -4.97 21.26 -13.64
N ASN A 107 -5.44 22.10 -14.56
CA ASN A 107 -4.76 23.35 -14.89
C ASN A 107 -4.76 24.34 -13.71
N GLU A 108 -5.88 24.42 -12.98
CA GLU A 108 -5.98 25.22 -11.76
C GLU A 108 -4.99 24.69 -10.70
N PHE A 109 -4.95 23.38 -10.49
CA PHE A 109 -4.06 22.76 -9.51
C PHE A 109 -2.57 22.96 -9.83
N ILE A 110 -2.17 22.80 -11.09
CA ILE A 110 -0.79 23.09 -11.53
C ILE A 110 -0.47 24.57 -11.32
N SER A 111 -1.41 25.47 -11.64
CA SER A 111 -1.25 26.90 -11.40
C SER A 111 -1.09 27.22 -9.91
N SER A 112 -1.89 26.60 -9.03
CA SER A 112 -1.77 26.73 -7.57
C SER A 112 -0.41 26.25 -7.06
N LEU A 113 0.12 25.15 -7.60
CA LEU A 113 1.47 24.65 -7.26
C LEU A 113 2.55 25.66 -7.65
N ILE A 114 2.52 26.17 -8.88
CA ILE A 114 3.46 27.18 -9.38
C ILE A 114 3.41 28.41 -8.48
N GLN A 115 2.21 28.92 -8.19
CA GLN A 115 2.01 30.08 -7.34
C GLN A 115 2.55 29.87 -5.92
N GLY A 116 2.32 28.68 -5.33
CA GLY A 116 2.86 28.32 -4.03
C GLY A 116 4.39 28.33 -4.01
N VAL A 117 5.03 27.75 -5.01
CA VAL A 117 6.49 27.73 -5.16
C VAL A 117 7.04 29.15 -5.33
N GLN A 118 6.40 29.97 -6.18
CA GLN A 118 6.76 31.37 -6.36
C GLN A 118 6.62 32.19 -5.07
N TRP A 119 5.55 31.96 -4.30
CA TRP A 119 5.32 32.61 -3.02
C TRP A 119 6.43 32.29 -2.01
N ILE A 120 6.83 31.02 -1.90
CA ILE A 120 7.94 30.60 -1.05
C ILE A 120 9.24 31.28 -1.49
N SER A 121 9.53 31.27 -2.80
CA SER A 121 10.71 31.91 -3.38
C SER A 121 10.76 33.40 -3.05
N PHE A 122 9.63 34.10 -3.19
CA PHE A 122 9.50 35.51 -2.85
C PHE A 122 9.77 35.75 -1.35
N LYS A 123 9.14 34.97 -0.46
CA LYS A 123 9.30 35.14 0.99
C LYS A 123 10.71 34.86 1.48
N ILE A 124 11.41 33.86 0.90
CA ILE A 124 12.80 33.58 1.23
C ILE A 124 13.70 34.78 0.86
N LYS A 125 13.49 35.38 -0.32
CA LYS A 125 14.25 36.56 -0.77
C LYS A 125 13.97 37.79 0.11
N GLU A 126 12.71 38.00 0.48
CA GLU A 126 12.28 39.09 1.35
C GLU A 126 12.91 38.98 2.75
N ILE A 127 12.84 37.81 3.38
CA ILE A 127 13.35 37.57 4.75
C ILE A 127 14.89 37.55 4.78
N GLY A 128 15.53 36.98 3.78
CA GLY A 128 16.99 36.87 3.73
C GLY A 128 17.71 38.17 3.36
N ASN A 129 17.01 39.17 2.83
CA ASN A 129 17.61 40.32 2.11
C ASN A 129 18.58 39.87 0.99
N LEU A 130 18.39 38.65 0.49
CA LEU A 130 19.22 37.99 -0.51
C LEU A 130 18.57 38.18 -1.88
N LYS A 131 18.70 39.38 -2.45
CA LYS A 131 18.12 39.70 -3.76
C LYS A 131 18.59 38.75 -4.88
N ASP A 132 19.77 38.15 -4.73
CA ASP A 132 20.41 37.29 -5.73
C ASP A 132 20.84 35.91 -5.21
N PHE A 133 19.98 35.22 -4.43
CA PHE A 133 20.27 33.84 -4.06
C PHE A 133 20.05 32.89 -5.25
N SER A 134 21.12 32.67 -6.03
CA SER A 134 21.12 31.87 -7.26
C SER A 134 20.58 30.44 -7.09
N LEU A 135 20.77 29.83 -5.92
CA LEU A 135 20.23 28.50 -5.60
C LEU A 135 18.70 28.50 -5.52
N VAL A 136 18.08 29.50 -4.89
CA VAL A 136 16.60 29.60 -4.83
C VAL A 136 16.03 29.90 -6.21
N ASN A 137 16.68 30.76 -7.00
CA ASN A 137 16.25 31.04 -8.38
C ASN A 137 16.30 29.78 -9.25
N SER A 138 17.45 29.10 -9.29
CA SER A 138 17.60 27.88 -10.09
C SER A 138 16.67 26.74 -9.67
N LEU A 139 16.46 26.53 -8.37
CA LEU A 139 15.50 25.53 -7.88
C LEU A 139 14.06 25.91 -8.23
N THR A 140 13.68 27.17 -8.04
CA THR A 140 12.36 27.70 -8.40
C THR A 140 12.11 27.53 -9.88
N ASP A 141 13.03 27.99 -10.73
CA ASP A 141 12.92 27.93 -12.19
C ASP A 141 12.88 26.48 -12.68
N ASN A 142 13.64 25.55 -12.08
CA ASN A 142 13.59 24.14 -12.45
C ASN A 142 12.25 23.50 -12.09
N ILE A 143 11.70 23.80 -10.91
CA ILE A 143 10.38 23.30 -10.49
C ILE A 143 9.28 23.89 -11.38
N ILE A 144 9.32 25.20 -11.64
CA ILE A 144 8.36 25.87 -12.52
C ILE A 144 8.46 25.29 -13.93
N LYS A 145 9.65 25.15 -14.51
CA LYS A 145 9.82 24.51 -15.82
C LYS A 145 9.30 23.08 -15.88
N LEU A 146 9.47 22.29 -14.81
CA LEU A 146 8.90 20.94 -14.74
C LEU A 146 7.37 20.96 -14.69
N LEU A 147 6.77 21.96 -14.03
CA LEU A 147 5.33 22.13 -13.93
C LEU A 147 4.72 22.72 -15.21
N GLU A 148 5.38 23.71 -15.83
CA GLU A 148 4.98 24.37 -17.08
C GLU A 148 5.19 23.47 -18.30
N ALA A 149 6.16 22.55 -18.26
CA ALA A 149 6.32 21.54 -19.29
C ALA A 149 5.05 20.70 -19.51
N TYR A 150 4.08 20.73 -18.58
CA TYR A 150 2.75 20.15 -18.77
C TYR A 150 1.99 20.72 -19.98
N ASP A 151 2.11 22.01 -20.29
CA ASP A 151 1.46 22.61 -21.47
C ASP A 151 2.10 22.10 -22.78
N ASP A 152 3.42 21.86 -22.78
CA ASP A 152 4.15 21.19 -23.88
C ASP A 152 3.86 19.68 -23.95
N TRP A 153 3.28 19.08 -22.90
CA TRP A 153 2.80 17.70 -22.97
C TRP A 153 1.56 17.60 -23.86
N MET A 154 0.73 18.65 -24.01
CA MET A 154 -0.51 18.57 -24.81
C MET A 154 -0.26 18.37 -26.32
N PRO A 155 0.67 19.10 -26.97
CA PRO A 155 1.10 18.80 -28.35
C PRO A 155 1.90 17.49 -28.44
N GLY A 156 2.72 17.17 -27.42
CA GLY A 156 3.46 15.91 -27.30
C GLY A 156 2.54 14.68 -27.21
N LEU A 157 1.39 14.81 -26.55
CA LEU A 157 0.34 13.81 -26.42
C LEU A 157 -0.25 13.42 -27.77
N VAL A 158 -0.46 14.39 -28.66
CA VAL A 158 -0.94 14.14 -30.03
C VAL A 158 0.11 13.39 -30.86
N SER A 159 1.39 13.77 -30.76
CA SER A 159 2.47 13.07 -31.45
C SER A 159 2.78 11.68 -30.87
N SER A 160 2.42 11.45 -29.60
CA SER A 160 2.55 10.19 -28.88
C SER A 160 1.24 9.38 -28.86
N LEU A 161 0.18 9.82 -29.55
CA LEU A 161 -1.12 9.15 -29.58
C LEU A 161 -1.02 7.65 -29.85
N PRO A 162 -0.17 7.15 -30.78
CA PRO A 162 -0.02 5.72 -30.99
C PRO A 162 0.51 4.96 -29.77
N SER A 163 1.48 5.53 -29.04
CA SER A 163 2.04 4.89 -27.84
C SER A 163 1.14 5.04 -26.61
N TRP A 164 0.36 6.12 -26.54
CA TRP A 164 -0.67 6.30 -25.52
C TRP A 164 -1.86 5.39 -25.75
N MET A 165 -2.28 5.21 -27.01
CA MET A 165 -3.36 4.29 -27.35
C MET A 165 -2.96 2.86 -27.00
N SER A 166 -1.73 2.43 -27.31
CA SER A 166 -1.25 1.11 -26.88
C SER A 166 -1.20 0.99 -25.36
N THR A 167 -0.72 2.02 -24.66
CA THR A 167 -0.64 2.05 -23.19
C THR A 167 -2.03 2.02 -22.54
N ILE A 168 -2.98 2.81 -23.04
CA ILE A 168 -4.38 2.84 -22.57
C ILE A 168 -5.03 1.49 -22.85
N LEU A 169 -4.83 0.92 -24.04
CA LEU A 169 -5.32 -0.41 -24.38
C LEU A 169 -4.73 -1.47 -23.45
N ASP A 170 -3.44 -1.41 -23.13
CA ASP A 170 -2.80 -2.32 -22.18
C ASP A 170 -3.39 -2.18 -20.77
N TYR A 171 -3.60 -0.95 -20.28
CA TYR A 171 -4.22 -0.72 -18.98
C TYR A 171 -5.68 -1.16 -18.94
N VAL A 172 -6.48 -0.82 -19.95
CA VAL A 172 -7.89 -1.23 -20.07
C VAL A 172 -7.96 -2.75 -20.14
N THR A 173 -7.11 -3.38 -20.94
CA THR A 173 -7.03 -4.85 -21.05
C THR A 173 -6.66 -5.48 -19.71
N ASN A 174 -5.65 -4.96 -19.01
CA ASN A 174 -5.27 -5.44 -17.68
C ASN A 174 -6.38 -5.28 -16.64
N ILE A 175 -7.09 -4.14 -16.65
CA ILE A 175 -8.23 -3.89 -15.76
C ILE A 175 -9.38 -4.85 -16.08
N LEU A 176 -9.71 -5.05 -17.36
CA LEU A 176 -10.74 -5.99 -17.79
C LEU A 176 -10.39 -7.41 -17.37
N PHE A 177 -9.17 -7.87 -17.62
CA PHE A 177 -8.71 -9.19 -17.15
C PHE A 177 -8.76 -9.30 -15.63
N THR A 178 -8.33 -8.27 -14.90
CA THR A 178 -8.40 -8.23 -13.44
C THR A 178 -9.84 -8.39 -12.95
N ILE A 179 -10.79 -7.66 -13.54
CA ILE A 179 -12.22 -7.75 -13.21
C ILE A 179 -12.76 -9.14 -13.52
N ILE A 180 -12.48 -9.68 -14.72
CA ILE A 180 -12.92 -11.01 -15.12
C ILE A 180 -12.37 -12.06 -14.15
N ILE A 181 -11.07 -12.03 -13.85
CA ILE A 181 -10.44 -12.97 -12.92
C ILE A 181 -11.05 -12.82 -11.52
N ALA A 182 -11.29 -11.59 -11.05
CA ALA A 182 -11.94 -11.36 -9.77
C ALA A 182 -13.35 -11.97 -9.71
N ILE A 183 -14.13 -11.86 -10.79
CA ILE A 183 -15.45 -12.50 -10.91
C ILE A 183 -15.31 -14.02 -10.75
N TYR A 184 -14.44 -14.66 -11.52
CA TYR A 184 -14.23 -16.12 -11.46
C TYR A 184 -13.71 -16.57 -10.08
N MET A 185 -12.75 -15.85 -9.51
CA MET A 185 -12.23 -16.14 -8.17
C MET A 185 -13.30 -15.98 -7.08
N LEU A 186 -14.24 -15.05 -7.25
CA LEU A 186 -15.35 -14.87 -6.31
C LEU A 186 -16.38 -16.01 -6.43
N PHE A 187 -16.63 -16.52 -7.63
CA PHE A 187 -17.44 -17.72 -7.84
C PHE A 187 -16.80 -18.95 -7.16
N ASP A 188 -15.51 -19.17 -7.38
CA ASP A 188 -14.76 -20.32 -6.86
C ASP A 188 -14.10 -20.09 -5.49
N PHE A 189 -14.42 -18.99 -4.80
CA PHE A 189 -13.74 -18.56 -3.58
C PHE A 189 -13.68 -19.65 -2.48
N ASP A 190 -14.80 -20.34 -2.24
CA ASP A 190 -14.88 -21.43 -1.26
C ASP A 190 -14.03 -22.64 -1.66
N ARG A 191 -13.97 -22.95 -2.97
CA ARG A 191 -13.14 -24.04 -3.51
C ARG A 191 -11.66 -23.68 -3.36
N MET A 192 -11.28 -22.45 -3.71
CA MET A 192 -9.92 -21.93 -3.54
C MET A 192 -9.47 -22.02 -2.08
N LYS A 193 -10.29 -21.56 -1.13
CA LYS A 193 -10.03 -21.72 0.31
C LYS A 193 -9.83 -23.19 0.70
N GLY A 194 -10.67 -24.09 0.16
CA GLY A 194 -10.53 -25.53 0.36
C GLY A 194 -9.20 -26.11 -0.15
N TYR A 195 -8.73 -25.66 -1.32
CA TYR A 195 -7.43 -26.08 -1.87
C TYR A 195 -6.26 -25.58 -1.03
N VAL A 196 -6.29 -24.31 -0.61
CA VAL A 196 -5.28 -23.73 0.29
C VAL A 196 -5.25 -24.51 1.60
N LYS A 197 -6.42 -24.77 2.20
CA LYS A 197 -6.53 -25.57 3.42
C LYS A 197 -5.89 -26.95 3.29
N LYS A 198 -6.21 -27.68 2.20
CA LYS A 198 -5.63 -29.01 1.93
C LYS A 198 -4.12 -28.94 1.73
N ALA A 199 -3.64 -27.96 0.97
CA ALA A 199 -2.21 -27.79 0.71
C ALA A 199 -1.42 -27.53 2.00
N PHE A 200 -1.91 -26.62 2.85
CA PHE A 200 -1.27 -26.34 4.15
C PHE A 200 -1.34 -27.51 5.11
N HIS A 201 -2.43 -28.29 5.10
CA HIS A 201 -2.54 -29.49 5.94
C HIS A 201 -1.48 -30.54 5.60
N LEU A 202 -1.03 -30.63 4.34
CA LEU A 202 0.05 -31.53 3.94
C LEU A 202 1.40 -31.18 4.57
N PHE A 203 1.68 -29.89 4.79
CA PHE A 203 2.94 -29.42 5.35
C PHE A 203 2.88 -29.23 6.87
N ILE A 204 1.74 -28.79 7.39
CA ILE A 204 1.54 -28.43 8.80
C ILE A 204 0.22 -29.06 9.29
N PRO A 205 0.28 -30.12 10.12
CA PRO A 205 -0.88 -30.68 10.79
C PRO A 205 -1.56 -29.62 11.67
N ASN A 206 -2.90 -29.60 11.70
CA ASN A 206 -3.69 -28.60 12.45
C ASN A 206 -3.43 -27.14 12.04
N SER A 207 -3.18 -26.92 10.74
CA SER A 207 -3.00 -25.58 10.14
C SER A 207 -4.29 -24.74 10.09
N ASP A 208 -5.45 -25.36 10.30
CA ASP A 208 -6.77 -24.71 10.27
C ASP A 208 -6.86 -23.45 11.13
N ILE A 209 -6.30 -23.49 12.34
CA ILE A 209 -6.31 -22.36 13.28
C ILE A 209 -5.49 -21.18 12.73
N TYR A 210 -4.32 -21.45 12.14
CA TYR A 210 -3.48 -20.41 11.54
C TYR A 210 -4.17 -19.78 10.33
N LEU A 211 -4.72 -20.60 9.45
CA LEU A 211 -5.42 -20.12 8.26
C LEU A 211 -6.65 -19.29 8.63
N HIS A 212 -7.36 -19.68 9.68
CA HIS A 212 -8.53 -18.94 10.14
C HIS A 212 -8.15 -17.56 10.69
N GLU A 213 -7.16 -17.48 11.60
CA GLU A 213 -6.75 -16.20 12.20
C GLU A 213 -6.11 -15.27 11.15
N ILE A 214 -5.34 -15.82 10.19
CA ILE A 214 -4.82 -15.04 9.06
C ILE A 214 -5.96 -14.49 8.21
N ASP A 215 -6.94 -15.32 7.86
CA ASP A 215 -8.10 -14.91 7.06
C ASP A 215 -8.91 -13.82 7.78
N GLU A 216 -9.13 -13.96 9.09
CA GLU A 216 -9.82 -12.96 9.89
C GLU A 216 -9.04 -11.64 9.94
N ASN A 217 -7.77 -11.66 10.33
CA ASN A 217 -6.96 -10.45 10.47
C ASN A 217 -6.74 -9.72 9.14
N VAL A 218 -6.53 -10.45 8.04
CA VAL A 218 -6.39 -9.85 6.70
C VAL A 218 -7.72 -9.28 6.22
N THR A 219 -8.84 -9.99 6.44
CA THR A 219 -10.18 -9.48 6.10
C THR A 219 -10.51 -8.21 6.86
N VAL A 220 -10.25 -8.18 8.16
CA VAL A 220 -10.46 -7.00 9.01
C VAL A 220 -9.61 -5.83 8.51
N TYR A 221 -8.31 -6.04 8.28
CA TYR A 221 -7.43 -5.00 7.78
C TYR A 221 -7.92 -4.40 6.46
N LEU A 222 -8.29 -5.24 5.48
CA LEU A 222 -8.74 -4.76 4.18
C LEU A 222 -10.07 -3.99 4.26
N LYS A 223 -10.98 -4.40 5.15
CA LYS A 223 -12.22 -3.64 5.43
C LYS A 223 -11.92 -2.29 6.08
N SER A 224 -11.07 -2.27 7.11
CA SER A 224 -10.62 -1.03 7.76
C SER A 224 -9.97 -0.10 6.75
N MET A 225 -9.12 -0.62 5.87
CA MET A 225 -8.44 0.14 4.83
C MET A 225 -9.43 0.79 3.85
N ALA A 226 -10.40 0.03 3.34
CA ALA A 226 -11.43 0.56 2.45
C ALA A 226 -12.28 1.66 3.12
N LEU A 227 -12.63 1.45 4.40
CA LEU A 227 -13.39 2.43 5.18
C LEU A 227 -12.58 3.70 5.43
N LEU A 228 -11.28 3.59 5.74
CA LEU A 228 -10.38 4.73 5.94
C LEU A 228 -10.20 5.56 4.68
N ILE A 229 -10.05 4.92 3.50
CA ILE A 229 -9.98 5.63 2.21
C ILE A 229 -11.25 6.45 2.00
N LEU A 230 -12.42 5.86 2.27
CA LEU A 230 -13.71 6.55 2.11
C LEU A 230 -13.86 7.70 3.10
N ILE A 231 -13.57 7.47 4.39
CA ILE A 231 -13.65 8.50 5.43
C ILE A 231 -12.72 9.66 5.07
N ARG A 232 -11.45 9.38 4.74
CA ARG A 232 -10.49 10.42 4.35
C ARG A 232 -10.92 11.19 3.13
N PHE A 233 -11.45 10.52 2.10
CA PHE A 233 -11.94 11.20 0.91
C PHE A 233 -13.01 12.23 1.27
N VAL A 234 -14.03 11.82 2.04
CA VAL A 234 -15.15 12.70 2.42
C VAL A 234 -14.68 13.82 3.35
N GLU A 235 -13.93 13.46 4.39
CA GLU A 235 -13.45 14.39 5.42
C GLU A 235 -12.53 15.47 4.83
N TYR A 236 -11.53 15.09 4.02
CA TYR A 236 -10.60 16.04 3.43
C TYR A 236 -11.26 16.86 2.32
N CYS A 237 -12.11 16.26 1.47
CA CYS A 237 -12.88 17.06 0.49
C CYS A 237 -13.73 18.13 1.20
N ALA A 238 -14.46 17.73 2.24
CA ALA A 238 -15.30 18.65 3.00
C ALA A 238 -14.48 19.75 3.69
N PHE A 239 -13.39 19.37 4.36
CA PHE A 239 -12.51 20.31 5.04
C PHE A 239 -11.92 21.36 4.10
N TYR A 240 -11.27 20.93 3.00
CA TYR A 240 -10.66 21.85 2.05
C TYR A 240 -11.72 22.72 1.35
N TYR A 241 -12.90 22.16 1.06
CA TYR A 241 -14.03 22.92 0.52
C TYR A 241 -14.51 24.01 1.49
N CYS A 242 -14.68 23.69 2.78
CA CYS A 242 -15.10 24.65 3.81
C CYS A 242 -14.09 25.77 4.05
N VAL A 243 -12.79 25.50 3.89
CA VAL A 243 -11.73 26.52 3.96
C VAL A 243 -11.74 27.43 2.72
N GLY A 244 -12.48 27.07 1.67
CA GLY A 244 -12.52 27.80 0.39
C GLY A 244 -11.32 27.51 -0.50
N HIS A 245 -10.71 26.33 -0.36
CA HIS A 245 -9.58 25.91 -1.18
C HIS A 245 -10.06 25.51 -2.58
N HIS A 246 -9.49 26.09 -3.64
CA HIS A 246 -9.91 25.80 -5.03
C HIS A 246 -9.70 24.32 -5.41
N ASP A 247 -8.58 23.74 -4.99
CA ASP A 247 -8.18 22.36 -5.30
C ASP A 247 -8.72 21.29 -4.34
N TRP A 248 -9.81 21.57 -3.61
CA TRP A 248 -10.35 20.70 -2.56
C TRP A 248 -10.57 19.25 -3.00
N LEU A 249 -11.05 19.04 -4.23
CA LEU A 249 -11.35 17.70 -4.76
C LEU A 249 -10.07 16.92 -5.06
N ILE A 250 -9.10 17.55 -5.72
CA ILE A 250 -7.83 16.92 -6.08
C ILE A 250 -7.07 16.54 -4.81
N ILE A 251 -6.98 17.47 -3.84
CA ILE A 251 -6.30 17.21 -2.57
C ILE A 251 -7.03 16.12 -1.79
N GLY A 252 -8.37 16.12 -1.75
CA GLY A 252 -9.15 15.06 -1.10
C GLY A 252 -8.90 13.67 -1.69
N ILE A 253 -8.77 13.57 -3.01
CA ILE A 253 -8.38 12.31 -3.69
C ILE A 253 -6.95 11.92 -3.31
N ILE A 254 -6.00 12.85 -3.36
CA ILE A 254 -4.59 12.58 -3.00
C ILE A 254 -4.51 12.12 -1.53
N SER A 255 -5.26 12.73 -0.61
CA SER A 255 -5.36 12.33 0.79
C SER A 255 -5.95 10.93 0.97
N ALA A 256 -7.01 10.60 0.22
CA ALA A 256 -7.65 9.29 0.25
C ALA A 256 -6.73 8.19 -0.29
N LEU A 257 -6.09 8.42 -1.44
CA LEU A 257 -5.10 7.50 -2.01
C LEU A 257 -3.87 7.37 -1.10
N GLY A 258 -3.45 8.49 -0.50
CA GLY A 258 -2.37 8.55 0.49
C GLY A 258 -2.66 7.76 1.76
N ALA A 259 -3.90 7.38 2.04
CA ALA A 259 -4.22 6.49 3.15
C ALA A 259 -3.52 5.13 3.02
N VAL A 260 -3.31 4.64 1.79
CA VAL A 260 -2.70 3.34 1.49
C VAL A 260 -1.25 3.25 1.96
N ILE A 261 -0.55 4.38 2.07
CA ILE A 261 0.83 4.47 2.53
C ILE A 261 0.83 5.19 3.89
N PRO A 262 0.76 4.45 5.02
CA PRO A 262 0.63 5.06 6.34
C PRO A 262 1.75 6.06 6.63
N TYR A 263 1.41 7.11 7.38
CA TYR A 263 2.27 8.25 7.75
C TYR A 263 2.73 9.12 6.58
N ILE A 264 3.22 8.54 5.49
CA ILE A 264 3.77 9.29 4.36
C ILE A 264 2.67 9.91 3.50
N GLY A 265 1.67 9.12 3.08
CA GLY A 265 0.71 9.60 2.08
C GLY A 265 -0.13 10.78 2.57
N GLY A 266 -0.60 10.74 3.83
CA GLY A 266 -1.30 11.88 4.44
C GLY A 266 -0.41 13.12 4.61
N THR A 267 0.86 12.93 5.00
CA THR A 267 1.82 14.04 5.15
C THR A 267 2.11 14.72 3.82
N VAL A 268 2.32 13.93 2.76
CA VAL A 268 2.57 14.44 1.40
C VAL A 268 1.33 15.16 0.87
N ALA A 269 0.13 14.58 1.04
CA ALA A 269 -1.12 15.21 0.63
C ALA A 269 -1.34 16.56 1.32
N ASN A 270 -1.09 16.63 2.64
CA ASN A 270 -1.19 17.87 3.41
C ASN A 270 -0.12 18.89 3.02
N ALA A 271 1.11 18.46 2.73
CA ALA A 271 2.14 19.36 2.24
C ALA A 271 1.76 20.00 0.90
N ILE A 272 1.20 19.19 -0.02
CA ILE A 272 0.67 19.67 -1.31
C ILE A 272 -0.50 20.63 -1.08
N GLY A 273 -1.42 20.30 -0.15
CA GLY A 273 -2.55 21.15 0.19
C GLY A 273 -2.13 22.49 0.80
N ILE A 274 -1.12 22.50 1.68
CA ILE A 274 -0.56 23.75 2.20
C ILE A 274 0.09 24.55 1.08
N LEU A 275 0.92 23.90 0.24
CA LEU A 275 1.63 24.55 -0.85
C LEU A 275 0.67 25.26 -1.82
N THR A 276 -0.37 24.55 -2.26
CA THR A 276 -1.41 25.08 -3.15
C THR A 276 -2.29 26.14 -2.47
N GLY A 277 -2.40 26.09 -1.15
CA GLY A 277 -3.15 27.05 -0.34
C GLY A 277 -2.37 28.31 0.08
N LEU A 278 -1.08 28.45 -0.22
CA LEU A 278 -0.25 29.58 0.25
C LEU A 278 -0.73 30.94 -0.23
N THR A 279 -1.44 31.00 -1.35
CA THR A 279 -2.01 32.24 -1.91
C THR A 279 -3.40 32.57 -1.38
N LEU A 280 -3.97 31.74 -0.50
CA LEU A 280 -5.25 32.02 0.14
C LEU A 280 -5.17 33.28 1.05
N PRO A 281 -6.30 33.94 1.31
CA PRO A 281 -6.38 34.99 2.32
C PRO A 281 -5.81 34.52 3.66
N SER A 282 -5.15 35.41 4.41
CA SER A 282 -4.42 35.03 5.64
C SER A 282 -5.30 34.33 6.69
N SER A 283 -6.58 34.70 6.79
CA SER A 283 -7.56 34.01 7.65
C SER A 283 -7.78 32.55 7.23
N ASN A 284 -7.90 32.31 5.93
CA ASN A 284 -8.16 30.99 5.36
C ASN A 284 -6.90 30.13 5.41
N LEU A 285 -5.72 30.70 5.17
CA LEU A 285 -4.44 30.01 5.34
C LEU A 285 -4.22 29.59 6.80
N ALA A 286 -4.53 30.46 7.77
CA ALA A 286 -4.46 30.11 9.19
C ALA A 286 -5.44 28.97 9.54
N ALA A 287 -6.68 29.07 9.06
CA ALA A 287 -7.68 28.01 9.23
C ALA A 287 -7.26 26.69 8.57
N LEU A 288 -6.62 26.76 7.39
CA LEU A 288 -6.07 25.61 6.68
C LEU A 288 -5.02 24.89 7.53
N ILE A 289 -4.01 25.62 8.00
CA ILE A 289 -2.89 25.04 8.77
C ILE A 289 -3.39 24.45 10.08
N ILE A 290 -4.21 25.20 10.84
CA ILE A 290 -4.78 24.72 12.10
C ILE A 290 -5.66 23.49 11.84
N GLY A 291 -6.52 23.57 10.83
CA GLY A 291 -7.41 22.48 10.45
C GLY A 291 -6.64 21.22 10.05
N ILE A 292 -5.60 21.31 9.23
CA ILE A 292 -4.74 20.17 8.87
C ILE A 292 -4.10 19.54 10.12
N ILE A 293 -3.59 20.35 11.04
CA ILE A 293 -2.99 19.85 12.28
C ILE A 293 -4.04 19.10 13.10
N VAL A 294 -5.22 19.70 13.31
CA VAL A 294 -6.31 19.06 14.07
C VAL A 294 -6.76 17.78 13.38
N LEU A 295 -7.07 17.84 12.09
CA LEU A 295 -7.59 16.73 11.29
C LEU A 295 -6.60 15.57 11.25
N SER A 296 -5.31 15.85 11.06
CA SER A 296 -4.26 14.82 11.07
C SER A 296 -4.16 14.12 12.43
N ASN A 297 -4.35 14.86 13.54
CA ASN A 297 -4.37 14.26 14.87
C ASN A 297 -5.65 13.45 15.12
N VAL A 298 -6.80 13.93 14.65
CA VAL A 298 -8.07 13.18 14.70
C VAL A 298 -7.95 11.88 13.92
N ASP A 299 -7.38 11.92 12.71
CA ASP A 299 -7.06 10.75 11.90
C ASP A 299 -6.22 9.73 12.67
N ASN A 300 -5.11 10.18 13.26
CA ASN A 300 -4.13 9.30 13.89
C ASN A 300 -4.58 8.74 15.24
N TYR A 301 -5.31 9.52 16.04
CA TYR A 301 -5.63 9.17 17.44
C TYR A 301 -7.11 8.79 17.66
N VAL A 302 -8.01 9.12 16.74
CA VAL A 302 -9.44 8.85 16.87
C VAL A 302 -9.92 7.92 15.77
N ILE A 303 -9.81 8.33 14.50
CA ILE A 303 -10.37 7.59 13.37
C ILE A 303 -9.63 6.26 13.18
N SER A 304 -8.29 6.30 13.09
CA SER A 304 -7.46 5.11 12.88
C SER A 304 -7.69 4.04 13.96
N PRO A 305 -7.67 4.35 15.28
CA PRO A 305 -7.97 3.36 16.32
C PRO A 305 -9.41 2.86 16.36
N ILE A 306 -10.40 3.67 15.94
CA ILE A 306 -11.80 3.24 15.87
C ILE A 306 -12.02 2.29 14.69
N VAL A 307 -11.34 2.55 13.56
CA VAL A 307 -11.54 1.79 12.32
C VAL A 307 -10.66 0.54 12.27
N HIS A 308 -9.43 0.59 12.78
CA HIS A 308 -8.56 -0.57 12.91
C HIS A 308 -8.88 -1.35 14.17
N GLU A 309 -9.39 -2.58 14.02
CA GLU A 309 -9.58 -3.47 15.16
C GLU A 309 -8.22 -3.84 15.78
N LYS A 310 -8.15 -3.87 17.12
CA LYS A 310 -6.92 -4.07 17.91
C LYS A 310 -6.07 -5.28 17.49
N ARG A 311 -6.68 -6.35 16.94
CA ARG A 311 -5.95 -7.56 16.50
C ARG A 311 -5.09 -7.34 15.25
N SER A 312 -5.47 -6.42 14.38
CA SER A 312 -4.79 -6.19 13.08
C SER A 312 -3.69 -5.13 13.14
N ALA A 313 -3.46 -4.50 14.30
CA ALA A 313 -2.53 -3.38 14.43
C ALA A 313 -1.07 -3.84 14.26
N LEU A 314 -0.39 -3.26 13.26
CA LEU A 314 1.04 -3.37 13.05
C LEU A 314 1.76 -2.14 13.61
N GLY A 315 2.97 -2.33 14.12
CA GLY A 315 3.82 -1.22 14.56
C GLY A 315 4.19 -0.30 13.38
N PRO A 316 4.30 1.03 13.58
CA PRO A 316 4.57 2.01 12.51
C PRO A 316 5.78 1.66 11.66
N LEU A 317 6.87 1.25 12.30
CA LEU A 317 8.14 0.92 11.66
C LEU A 317 8.01 -0.29 10.71
N ILE A 318 7.32 -1.33 11.16
CA ILE A 318 7.12 -2.55 10.39
C ILE A 318 6.24 -2.25 9.18
N THR A 319 5.18 -1.46 9.35
CA THR A 319 4.29 -1.06 8.25
C THR A 319 5.03 -0.22 7.21
N LEU A 320 5.84 0.75 7.63
CA LEU A 320 6.67 1.55 6.74
C LEU A 320 7.66 0.67 5.97
N PHE A 321 8.35 -0.23 6.66
CA PHE A 321 9.26 -1.18 6.02
C PHE A 321 8.55 -2.08 5.02
N ALA A 322 7.37 -2.62 5.37
CA ALA A 322 6.57 -3.47 4.51
C ALA A 322 6.18 -2.75 3.22
N VAL A 323 5.63 -1.55 3.33
CA VAL A 323 5.19 -0.75 2.18
C VAL A 323 6.38 -0.34 1.31
N PHE A 324 7.50 0.06 1.92
CA PHE A 324 8.71 0.42 1.18
C PHE A 324 9.30 -0.79 0.44
N ALA A 325 9.49 -1.92 1.13
CA ALA A 325 9.99 -3.14 0.53
C ALA A 325 9.06 -3.67 -0.57
N GLY A 326 7.74 -3.63 -0.32
CA GLY A 326 6.72 -3.96 -1.30
C GLY A 326 6.79 -3.07 -2.54
N GLY A 327 6.94 -1.76 -2.36
CA GLY A 327 7.11 -0.80 -3.46
C GLY A 327 8.33 -1.11 -4.33
N VAL A 328 9.47 -1.45 -3.72
CA VAL A 328 10.69 -1.80 -4.46
C VAL A 328 10.56 -3.14 -5.19
N ILE A 329 9.91 -4.14 -4.58
CA ILE A 329 9.81 -5.51 -5.15
C ILE A 329 8.74 -5.59 -6.24
N GLY A 330 7.58 -4.97 -6.01
CA GLY A 330 6.37 -5.20 -6.79
C GLY A 330 5.64 -3.93 -7.22
N ASN A 331 6.25 -2.74 -7.09
CA ASN A 331 5.61 -1.46 -7.37
C ASN A 331 4.27 -1.34 -6.62
N VAL A 332 3.20 -0.95 -7.32
CA VAL A 332 1.85 -0.81 -6.76
C VAL A 332 1.33 -2.14 -6.18
N VAL A 333 1.56 -3.26 -6.87
CA VAL A 333 1.15 -4.60 -6.37
C VAL A 333 1.81 -4.89 -5.04
N GLY A 334 3.12 -4.67 -4.97
CA GLY A 334 3.89 -4.98 -3.78
C GLY A 334 3.49 -4.10 -2.60
N ILE A 335 3.18 -2.82 -2.81
CA ILE A 335 2.61 -1.94 -1.78
C ILE A 335 1.29 -2.54 -1.24
N MET A 336 0.36 -2.90 -2.12
CA MET A 336 -0.97 -3.42 -1.73
C MET A 336 -0.88 -4.74 -0.95
N VAL A 337 0.01 -5.65 -1.36
CA VAL A 337 0.13 -6.99 -0.77
C VAL A 337 1.05 -7.01 0.46
N SER A 338 1.95 -6.03 0.60
CA SER A 338 2.95 -6.00 1.67
C SER A 338 2.36 -6.09 3.07
N VAL A 339 1.35 -5.26 3.37
CA VAL A 339 0.76 -5.17 4.70
C VAL A 339 -0.02 -6.45 5.04
N PRO A 340 -0.93 -6.97 4.18
CA PRO A 340 -1.55 -8.28 4.39
C PRO A 340 -0.55 -9.42 4.61
N LEU A 341 0.56 -9.43 3.85
CA LEU A 341 1.60 -10.44 4.01
C LEU A 341 2.27 -10.36 5.38
N VAL A 342 2.59 -9.15 5.84
CA VAL A 342 3.16 -8.94 7.17
C VAL A 342 2.17 -9.31 8.28
N ILE A 343 0.88 -9.02 8.11
CA ILE A 343 -0.16 -9.48 9.04
C ILE A 343 -0.19 -11.01 9.11
N ALA A 344 -0.10 -11.69 7.97
CA ALA A 344 -0.08 -13.15 7.93
C ALA A 344 1.15 -13.74 8.65
N ILE A 345 2.32 -13.15 8.43
CA ILE A 345 3.57 -13.56 9.11
C ILE A 345 3.47 -13.31 10.62
N LYS A 346 3.05 -12.10 11.03
CA LYS A 346 2.88 -11.73 12.44
C LYS A 346 1.89 -12.69 13.13
N THR A 347 0.72 -12.89 12.55
CA THR A 347 -0.32 -13.79 13.08
C THR A 347 0.20 -15.21 13.27
N THR A 348 0.95 -15.71 12.29
CA THR A 348 1.57 -17.05 12.38
C THR A 348 2.59 -17.12 13.52
N SER A 349 3.43 -16.09 13.66
CA SER A 349 4.45 -16.03 14.70
C SER A 349 3.87 -15.95 16.11
N GLU A 350 2.81 -15.16 16.31
CA GLU A 350 2.12 -15.02 17.60
C GLU A 350 1.43 -16.33 18.00
N LEU A 351 0.72 -16.99 17.07
CA LEU A 351 0.11 -18.29 17.33
C LEU A 351 1.13 -19.39 17.62
N TYR A 352 2.28 -19.36 16.93
CA TYR A 352 3.36 -20.30 17.19
C TYR A 352 3.95 -20.12 18.59
N GLN A 353 4.19 -18.88 19.01
CA GLN A 353 4.67 -18.56 20.36
C GLN A 353 3.67 -19.00 21.44
N GLN A 354 2.38 -18.63 21.29
CA GLN A 354 1.34 -19.01 22.25
C GLN A 354 1.24 -20.55 22.41
N ARG A 355 1.30 -21.30 21.30
CA ARG A 355 1.27 -22.77 21.38
C ARG A 355 2.49 -23.35 22.08
N HIS A 356 3.68 -22.79 21.83
CA HIS A 356 4.89 -23.24 22.52
C HIS A 356 4.82 -22.98 24.02
N GLU A 357 4.43 -21.77 24.42
CA GLU A 357 4.27 -21.41 25.84
C GLU A 357 3.25 -22.32 26.55
N HIS A 358 2.08 -22.55 25.96
CA HIS A 358 1.09 -23.48 26.51
C HIS A 358 1.56 -24.92 26.55
N SER A 359 2.34 -25.38 25.56
CA SER A 359 2.90 -26.74 25.56
C SER A 359 3.96 -26.92 26.66
N THR A 360 4.83 -25.93 26.86
CA THR A 360 5.86 -25.95 27.90
C THR A 360 5.23 -25.87 29.29
N PHE A 361 4.21 -25.02 29.49
CA PHE A 361 3.46 -24.94 30.75
C PHE A 361 2.75 -26.26 31.10
N ASN A 362 2.03 -26.85 30.15
CA ASN A 362 1.35 -28.13 30.37
C ASN A 362 2.32 -29.28 30.63
N GLN A 363 3.51 -29.24 30.01
CA GLN A 363 4.55 -30.22 30.26
C GLN A 363 5.16 -30.06 31.66
N ALA A 364 5.45 -28.82 32.08
CA ALA A 364 5.92 -28.51 33.43
C ALA A 364 4.94 -28.98 34.52
N MET A 365 3.64 -28.69 34.34
CA MET A 365 2.59 -29.09 35.29
C MET A 365 2.43 -30.62 35.37
N LYS A 366 2.62 -31.35 34.26
CA LYS A 366 2.61 -32.82 34.25
C LYS A 366 3.77 -33.42 35.05
N THR A 367 4.97 -32.89 34.90
CA THR A 367 6.14 -33.31 35.71
C THR A 367 5.92 -33.06 37.20
N GLU A 368 5.28 -31.94 37.55
CA GLU A 368 5.02 -31.58 38.96
C GLU A 368 3.95 -32.49 39.61
N ILE A 369 2.98 -32.98 38.84
CA ILE A 369 1.97 -33.95 39.29
C ILE A 369 2.54 -35.38 39.40
N ASP A 370 3.42 -35.79 38.48
CA ASP A 370 4.08 -37.12 38.55
C ASP A 370 5.10 -37.20 39.70
N ASP A 371 5.69 -36.08 40.13
CA ASP A 371 6.63 -36.02 41.26
C ASP A 371 5.93 -35.82 42.63
N THR A 372 4.60 -35.66 42.68
CA THR A 372 3.87 -35.68 43.96
C THR A 372 3.68 -37.11 44.47
N PRO A 373 4.22 -37.48 45.66
CA PRO A 373 4.07 -38.84 46.18
C PRO A 373 2.59 -39.12 46.49
N SER A 374 2.06 -40.25 46.01
CA SER A 374 0.72 -40.73 46.40
C SER A 374 0.72 -41.10 47.89
N THR A 375 0.24 -40.19 48.73
CA THR A 375 -0.05 -40.44 50.15
C THR A 375 -1.29 -41.30 50.33
#